data_AF-A0A7Z9IZS2-F1
#
_entry.id   AF-A0A7Z9IZS2-F1
#
_cell.length_a   1.000
_cell.length_b   1.000
_cell.length_c   1.000
_cell.angle_alpha   90.00
_cell.angle_beta   90.00
_cell.angle_gamma   90.00
#
_symmetry.space_group_name_H-M   'P 1'
#
loop_
_entity.id
_entity.type
_entity.pdbx_description
1 polymer ?
#
loop_
_entity_poly.entity_id
_entity_poly.type
_entity_poly.pdbx_seq_one_letter_code
_entity_poly.pdbx_strand_id
1 'polypeptide(L)'
;PLRGIVSSNWSEMSIFNKVTDYLWHMALPITTLVIGSFATLTMLTKNSFLEEINKQYVITARSKGLVENRILYGHVFRNAMLIVIAGFPSAFISILFTGSMLVEIIFSLDGLGLLGFESLINRDYPLVFGTLYVFTLLGLILGLIGDIVYHIVDPRIDFETREV
;
A
#
# COMPACT_ATOMS: atom_id res chain seq x y z
N PRO A 1 13.05 5.91 -21.29
CA PRO A 1 12.37 6.44 -20.09
C PRO A 1 13.36 6.65 -18.93
N LEU A 2 14.38 7.49 -19.14
CA LEU A 2 15.38 7.78 -18.10
C LEU A 2 15.00 9.01 -17.27
N ARG A 3 14.11 9.86 -17.80
CA ARG A 3 13.60 11.09 -17.17
C ARG A 3 12.20 11.42 -17.67
N GLY A 4 11.36 11.94 -16.79
CA GLY A 4 10.04 12.50 -17.12
C GLY A 4 8.95 11.47 -17.41
N ILE A 5 7.72 11.98 -17.54
CA ILE A 5 6.48 11.19 -17.67
C ILE A 5 6.05 10.88 -19.10
N VAL A 6 6.65 11.52 -20.12
CA VAL A 6 6.24 11.42 -21.53
C VAL A 6 7.44 11.54 -22.47
N SER A 7 7.34 10.92 -23.65
CA SER A 7 8.29 11.10 -24.75
C SER A 7 8.18 12.48 -25.41
N SER A 8 9.26 12.93 -26.06
CA SER A 8 9.30 14.24 -26.76
C SER A 8 8.27 14.38 -27.89
N ASN A 9 7.78 13.27 -28.44
CA ASN A 9 6.81 13.23 -29.55
C ASN A 9 5.36 13.07 -29.07
N TRP A 10 5.09 13.25 -27.77
CA TRP A 10 3.79 13.03 -27.16
C TRP A 10 2.66 13.84 -27.80
N SER A 11 2.92 15.08 -28.21
CA SER A 11 1.90 15.97 -28.79
C SER A 11 1.32 15.44 -30.10
N GLU A 12 2.09 14.68 -30.87
CA GLU A 12 1.72 14.16 -32.20
C GLU A 12 1.12 12.76 -32.15
N MET A 13 1.12 12.11 -30.99
CA MET A 13 0.65 10.74 -30.83
C MET A 13 -0.88 10.61 -30.75
N SER A 14 -1.39 9.54 -31.37
CA SER A 14 -2.76 9.04 -31.14
C SER A 14 -2.98 8.71 -29.66
N ILE A 15 -4.22 8.80 -29.20
CA ILE A 15 -4.63 8.58 -27.80
C ILE A 15 -4.16 7.22 -27.28
N PHE A 16 -4.19 6.17 -28.12
CA PHE A 16 -3.70 4.85 -27.75
C PHE A 16 -2.18 4.83 -27.50
N ASN A 17 -1.41 5.48 -28.37
CA ASN A 17 0.04 5.57 -28.24
C ASN A 17 0.45 6.42 -27.03
N LYS A 18 -0.34 7.45 -26.70
CA LYS A 18 -0.20 8.22 -25.47
C LYS A 18 -0.31 7.31 -24.23
N VAL A 19 -1.41 6.56 -24.09
CA VAL A 19 -1.57 5.67 -22.93
C VAL A 19 -0.41 4.67 -22.80
N THR A 20 0.03 4.11 -23.93
CA THR A 20 1.11 3.11 -23.95
C THR A 20 2.45 3.73 -23.56
N ASP A 21 2.76 4.93 -24.06
CA ASP A 21 4.00 5.65 -23.72
C ASP A 21 4.01 6.06 -22.24
N TYR A 22 2.88 6.46 -21.67
CA TYR A 22 2.78 6.78 -20.24
C TYR A 22 3.01 5.56 -19.34
N LEU A 23 2.37 4.41 -19.66
CA LEU A 23 2.59 3.17 -18.93
C LEU A 23 4.06 2.71 -19.01
N TRP A 24 4.70 2.90 -20.16
CA TRP A 24 6.11 2.58 -20.36
C TRP A 24 7.05 3.44 -19.50
N HIS A 25 6.75 4.74 -19.34
CA HIS A 25 7.51 5.64 -18.48
C HIS A 25 7.29 5.38 -16.99
N MET A 26 6.10 4.92 -16.59
CA MET A 26 5.79 4.59 -15.19
C MET A 26 6.28 3.20 -14.75
N ALA A 27 6.62 2.30 -15.68
CA ALA A 27 7.02 0.94 -15.34
C ALA A 27 8.21 0.87 -14.38
N LEU A 28 9.27 1.66 -14.62
CA LEU A 28 10.47 1.67 -13.78
C LEU A 28 10.25 2.30 -12.39
N PRO A 29 9.61 3.49 -12.26
CA PRO A 29 9.26 4.04 -10.95
C PRO A 29 8.37 3.11 -10.12
N ILE A 30 7.33 2.53 -10.72
CA ILE A 30 6.39 1.66 -10.01
C ILE A 30 7.09 0.36 -9.57
N THR A 31 7.87 -0.27 -10.45
CA THR A 31 8.59 -1.51 -10.07
C THR A 31 9.58 -1.24 -8.94
N THR A 32 10.26 -0.10 -8.94
CA THR A 32 11.16 0.31 -7.84
C THR A 32 10.41 0.45 -6.51
N LEU A 33 9.25 1.10 -6.51
CA LEU A 33 8.38 1.24 -5.33
C LEU A 33 7.89 -0.12 -4.81
N VAL A 34 7.45 -1.01 -5.72
CA VAL A 34 6.93 -2.33 -5.38
C VAL A 34 8.03 -3.21 -4.78
N ILE A 35 9.21 -3.26 -5.41
CA ILE A 35 10.32 -4.10 -4.93
C ILE A 35 10.74 -3.71 -3.51
N GLY A 36 10.75 -2.41 -3.18
CA GLY A 36 11.14 -1.92 -1.85
C GLY A 36 10.25 -2.44 -0.72
N SER A 37 8.95 -2.65 -0.97
CA SER A 37 7.99 -3.15 0.03
C SER A 37 7.68 -4.64 -0.10
N PHE A 38 8.02 -5.25 -1.24
CA PHE A 38 7.67 -6.63 -1.57
C PHE A 38 8.24 -7.65 -0.57
N ALA A 39 9.52 -7.51 -0.20
CA ALA A 39 10.17 -8.43 0.73
C ALA A 39 9.49 -8.41 2.11
N THR A 40 9.26 -7.22 2.65
CA THR A 40 8.60 -7.01 3.95
C THR A 40 7.17 -7.54 3.93
N LEU A 41 6.39 -7.23 2.90
CA LEU A 41 5.01 -7.69 2.77
C LEU A 41 4.93 -9.21 2.64
N THR A 42 5.85 -9.83 1.89
CA THR A 42 5.93 -11.28 1.74
C THR A 42 6.28 -11.96 3.05
N MET A 43 7.27 -11.44 3.79
CA MET A 43 7.64 -11.98 5.10
C MET A 43 6.52 -11.82 6.12
N LEU A 44 5.87 -10.66 6.16
CA LEU A 44 4.73 -10.40 7.04
C LEU A 44 3.61 -11.39 6.76
N THR A 45 3.21 -11.52 5.49
CA THR A 45 2.15 -12.45 5.08
C THR A 45 2.52 -13.89 5.44
N LYS A 46 3.73 -14.33 5.11
CA LYS A 46 4.20 -15.68 5.45
C LYS A 46 4.14 -15.95 6.97
N ASN A 47 4.62 -15.00 7.77
CA ASN A 47 4.64 -15.14 9.22
C ASN A 47 3.22 -15.18 9.80
N SER A 48 2.32 -14.29 9.36
CA SER A 48 0.92 -14.29 9.79
C SER A 48 0.21 -15.61 9.47
N PHE A 49 0.46 -16.20 8.30
CA PHE A 49 -0.09 -17.52 7.97
C PHE A 49 0.47 -18.63 8.84
N LEU A 50 1.78 -18.64 9.10
CA LEU A 50 2.42 -19.64 9.96
C LEU A 50 1.91 -19.56 11.40
N GLU A 51 1.68 -18.36 11.92
CA GLU A 51 1.09 -18.16 13.25
C GLU A 51 -0.34 -18.69 13.31
N GLU A 52 -1.19 -18.38 12.31
CA GLU A 52 -2.58 -18.82 12.30
C GLU A 52 -2.73 -20.34 12.15
N ILE A 53 -1.88 -21.00 11.35
CA ILE A 53 -1.93 -22.46 11.15
C ILE A 53 -1.67 -23.24 12.46
N ASN A 54 -0.87 -22.70 13.37
CA ASN A 54 -0.50 -23.35 14.62
C ASN A 54 -1.51 -23.12 15.76
N LYS A 55 -2.60 -22.38 15.53
CA LYS A 55 -3.60 -22.08 16.57
C LYS A 55 -4.55 -23.26 16.82
N GLN A 56 -5.07 -23.33 18.05
CA GLN A 56 -5.95 -24.42 18.51
C GLN A 56 -7.24 -24.58 17.68
N TYR A 57 -7.77 -23.49 17.11
CA TYR A 57 -8.97 -23.56 16.27
C TYR A 57 -8.72 -24.35 14.96
N VAL A 58 -7.50 -24.31 14.42
CA VAL A 58 -7.09 -25.07 13.23
C VAL A 58 -6.98 -26.55 13.56
N ILE A 59 -6.33 -26.88 14.69
CA ILE A 59 -6.22 -28.26 15.18
C ILE A 59 -7.62 -28.85 15.40
N THR A 60 -8.51 -28.10 16.03
CA THR A 60 -9.91 -28.52 16.27
C THR A 60 -10.67 -28.70 14.95
N ALA A 61 -10.48 -27.81 13.98
CA ALA A 61 -11.10 -27.93 12.66
C ALA A 61 -10.63 -29.19 11.93
N ARG A 62 -9.32 -29.52 12.03
CA ARG A 62 -8.75 -30.75 11.48
C ARG A 62 -9.30 -31.99 12.18
N SER A 63 -9.43 -31.98 13.52
CA SER A 63 -10.06 -33.07 14.28
C SER A 63 -11.53 -33.29 13.93
N LYS A 64 -12.23 -32.25 13.45
CA LYS A 64 -13.61 -32.35 12.95
C LYS A 64 -13.70 -32.89 11.51
N GLY A 65 -12.58 -33.23 10.86
CA GLY A 65 -12.55 -33.79 9.52
C GLY A 65 -12.76 -32.78 8.38
N LEU A 66 -12.54 -31.48 8.64
CA LEU A 66 -12.60 -30.47 7.58
C LEU A 66 -11.43 -30.63 6.60
N VAL A 67 -11.71 -30.40 5.31
CA VAL A 67 -10.70 -30.44 4.25
C VAL A 67 -9.71 -29.28 4.41
N GLU A 68 -8.42 -29.52 4.24
CA GLU A 68 -7.34 -28.53 4.45
C GLU A 68 -7.59 -27.22 3.67
N ASN A 69 -8.09 -27.29 2.42
CA ASN A 69 -8.44 -26.11 1.63
C ASN A 69 -9.52 -25.24 2.28
N ARG A 70 -10.53 -25.85 2.92
CA ARG A 70 -11.61 -25.12 3.60
C ARG A 70 -11.08 -24.45 4.87
N ILE A 71 -10.15 -25.09 5.57
CA ILE A 71 -9.48 -24.52 6.75
C ILE A 71 -8.59 -23.34 6.33
N LEU A 72 -7.80 -23.51 5.27
CA LEU A 72 -6.91 -22.51 4.74
C LEU A 72 -7.67 -21.25 4.31
N TYR A 73 -8.60 -21.34 3.35
CA TYR A 73 -9.28 -20.17 2.80
C TYR A 73 -10.38 -19.62 3.74
N GLY A 74 -11.04 -20.49 4.51
CA GLY A 74 -12.17 -20.10 5.35
C GLY A 74 -11.79 -19.58 6.73
N HIS A 75 -10.70 -20.08 7.32
CA HIS A 75 -10.28 -19.71 8.68
C HIS A 75 -8.93 -19.01 8.69
N VAL A 76 -7.88 -19.69 8.20
CA VAL A 76 -6.50 -19.17 8.29
C VAL A 76 -6.32 -17.90 7.47
N PHE A 77 -6.77 -17.88 6.22
CA PHE A 77 -6.61 -16.75 5.30
C PHE A 77 -7.30 -15.50 5.83
N ARG A 78 -8.58 -15.61 6.21
CA ARG A 78 -9.36 -14.50 6.75
C ARG A 78 -8.68 -13.90 7.98
N ASN A 79 -8.19 -14.72 8.91
CA ASN A 79 -7.54 -14.25 10.12
C ASN A 79 -6.12 -13.69 9.87
N ALA A 80 -5.31 -14.36 9.07
CA ALA A 80 -3.94 -13.94 8.77
C ALA A 80 -3.90 -12.61 7.99
N MET A 81 -4.88 -12.39 7.11
CA MET A 81 -4.97 -11.15 6.33
C MET A 81 -5.33 -9.93 7.18
N LEU A 82 -5.95 -10.09 8.35
CA LEU A 82 -6.26 -8.96 9.24
C LEU A 82 -5.00 -8.22 9.69
N ILE A 83 -3.89 -8.94 9.95
CA ILE A 83 -2.60 -8.35 10.33
C ILE A 83 -2.02 -7.55 9.14
N VAL A 84 -2.14 -8.09 7.93
CA VAL A 84 -1.64 -7.45 6.71
C VAL A 84 -2.44 -6.17 6.41
N ILE A 85 -3.76 -6.22 6.54
CA ILE A 85 -4.65 -5.06 6.35
C ILE A 85 -4.38 -3.99 7.42
N ALA A 86 -4.01 -4.39 8.64
CA ALA A 86 -3.62 -3.47 9.74
C ALA A 86 -2.43 -2.61 9.39
N GLY A 87 -1.44 -3.24 8.77
CA GLY A 87 -0.20 -2.59 8.38
C GLY A 87 -0.35 -1.71 7.15
N PHE A 88 -1.48 -1.78 6.43
CA PHE A 88 -1.61 -1.09 5.15
C PHE A 88 -1.53 0.44 5.27
N PRO A 89 -2.26 1.11 6.19
CA PRO A 89 -2.18 2.57 6.32
C PRO A 89 -0.77 3.06 6.67
N SER A 90 -0.08 2.38 7.60
CA SER A 90 1.27 2.76 8.03
C SER A 90 2.32 2.49 6.96
N ALA A 91 2.22 1.37 6.25
CA ALA A 91 3.07 1.05 5.12
C ALA A 91 2.89 2.06 3.99
N PHE A 92 1.65 2.46 3.70
CA PHE A 92 1.35 3.44 2.67
C PHE A 92 1.94 4.82 2.98
N ILE A 93 1.79 5.31 4.21
CA ILE A 93 2.39 6.57 4.66
C ILE A 93 3.92 6.51 4.52
N SER A 94 4.53 5.39 4.93
CA SER A 94 5.97 5.19 4.83
C SER A 94 6.45 5.22 3.36
N ILE A 95 5.70 4.59 2.46
CA ILE A 95 5.99 4.62 1.02
C ILE A 95 5.84 6.04 0.45
N LEU A 96 4.79 6.78 0.82
CA LEU A 96 4.60 8.15 0.33
C LEU A 96 5.68 9.12 0.80
N PHE A 97 6.06 9.08 2.08
CA PHE A 97 7.02 10.04 2.64
C PHE A 97 8.47 9.69 2.29
N THR A 98 8.86 8.42 2.38
CA THR A 98 10.26 8.01 2.22
C THR A 98 10.53 7.42 0.83
N GLY A 99 9.61 6.57 0.34
CA GLY A 99 9.78 5.90 -0.96
C GLY A 99 9.54 6.83 -2.15
N SER A 100 8.49 7.64 -2.11
CA SER A 100 8.08 8.49 -3.23
C SER A 100 9.12 9.55 -3.54
N MET A 101 9.65 10.25 -2.52
CA MET A 101 10.68 11.27 -2.71
C MET A 101 11.94 10.72 -3.40
N LEU A 102 12.47 9.58 -2.95
CA LEU A 102 13.67 8.99 -3.54
C LEU A 102 13.44 8.58 -5.00
N VAL A 103 12.29 7.98 -5.28
CA VAL A 103 11.90 7.56 -6.64
C VAL A 103 11.69 8.77 -7.54
N GLU A 104 11.05 9.83 -7.04
CA GLU A 104 10.85 11.09 -7.75
C GLU A 104 12.19 11.76 -8.13
N ILE A 105 13.17 11.79 -7.21
CA ILE A 105 14.51 12.32 -7.49
C ILE A 105 15.23 11.48 -8.55
N ILE A 106 15.26 10.15 -8.40
CA ILE A 106 16.01 9.25 -9.30
C ILE A 106 15.43 9.30 -10.71
N PHE A 107 14.10 9.31 -10.84
CA PHE A 107 13.43 9.33 -12.15
C PHE A 107 13.11 10.73 -12.68
N SER A 108 13.51 11.79 -11.95
CA SER A 108 13.25 13.20 -12.30
C SER A 108 11.76 13.45 -12.55
N LEU A 109 10.94 13.10 -11.56
CA LEU A 109 9.49 13.29 -11.55
C LEU A 109 9.11 14.41 -10.58
N ASP A 110 8.19 15.27 -10.98
CA ASP A 110 7.65 16.35 -10.14
C ASP A 110 6.47 15.81 -9.33
N GLY A 111 6.75 15.18 -8.20
CA GLY A 111 5.73 14.64 -7.30
C GLY A 111 5.56 15.42 -6.00
N LEU A 112 4.55 15.03 -5.22
CA LEU A 112 4.23 15.67 -3.94
C LEU A 112 5.30 15.43 -2.87
N GLY A 113 6.03 14.30 -2.94
CA GLY A 113 7.09 13.98 -1.99
C GLY A 113 8.28 14.94 -2.13
N LEU A 114 8.74 15.13 -3.37
CA LEU A 114 9.79 16.07 -3.73
C LEU A 114 9.36 17.51 -3.44
N LEU A 115 8.14 17.89 -3.83
CA LEU A 115 7.61 19.24 -3.58
C LEU A 115 7.58 19.58 -2.08
N GLY A 116 7.13 18.64 -1.24
CA GLY A 116 7.13 18.82 0.21
C GLY A 116 8.54 18.99 0.78
N PHE A 117 9.49 18.19 0.30
CA PHE A 117 10.90 18.29 0.71
C PHE A 117 11.55 19.61 0.31
N GLU A 118 11.39 20.03 -0.96
CA GLU A 118 11.94 21.29 -1.45
C GLU A 118 11.34 22.50 -0.71
N SER A 119 10.04 22.45 -0.42
CA SER A 119 9.36 23.51 0.34
C SER A 119 9.92 23.65 1.76
N LEU A 120 10.29 22.54 2.40
CA LEU A 120 10.95 22.56 3.72
C LEU A 120 12.33 23.21 3.66
N ILE A 121 13.15 22.88 2.65
CA ILE A 121 14.48 23.46 2.45
C ILE A 121 14.39 24.96 2.14
N ASN A 122 13.46 25.34 1.28
CA ASN A 122 13.24 26.73 0.87
C ASN A 122 12.47 27.56 1.91
N ARG A 123 12.04 26.95 3.02
CA ARG A 123 11.25 27.57 4.09
C ARG A 123 9.94 28.20 3.58
N ASP A 124 9.34 27.59 2.56
CA ASP A 124 8.02 27.97 2.07
C ASP A 124 6.95 27.35 2.97
N TYR A 125 6.70 28.00 4.11
CA TYR A 125 5.75 27.51 5.11
C TYR A 125 4.33 27.26 4.54
N PRO A 126 3.77 28.14 3.68
CA PRO A 126 2.49 27.84 3.02
C PRO A 126 2.48 26.51 2.26
N LEU A 127 3.49 26.24 1.43
CA LEU A 127 3.57 24.97 0.69
C LEU A 127 3.81 23.77 1.62
N VAL A 128 4.62 23.93 2.67
CA VAL A 128 4.83 22.88 3.68
C VAL A 128 3.51 22.51 4.36
N PHE A 129 2.72 23.48 4.82
CA PHE A 129 1.43 23.18 5.44
C PHE A 129 0.42 22.61 4.43
N GLY A 130 0.44 23.07 3.18
CA GLY A 130 -0.41 22.52 2.13
C GLY A 130 -0.11 21.05 1.84
N THR A 131 1.16 20.69 1.68
CA THR A 131 1.59 19.31 1.43
C THR A 131 1.29 18.41 2.64
N LEU A 132 1.56 18.87 3.87
CA LEU A 132 1.21 18.15 5.10
C LEU A 132 -0.30 17.90 5.22
N TYR A 133 -1.12 18.90 4.89
CA TYR A 133 -2.58 18.76 4.91
C TYR A 133 -3.04 17.68 3.92
N VAL A 134 -2.55 17.73 2.67
CA VAL A 134 -2.89 16.74 1.64
C VAL A 134 -2.48 15.33 2.05
N PHE A 135 -1.27 15.16 2.58
CA PHE A 135 -0.81 13.85 3.04
C PHE A 135 -1.63 13.31 4.22
N THR A 136 -1.99 14.17 5.18
CA THR A 136 -2.81 13.79 6.31
C THR A 136 -4.22 13.39 5.87
N LEU A 137 -4.81 14.15 4.94
CA LEU A 137 -6.12 13.84 4.38
C LEU A 137 -6.12 12.51 3.62
N LEU A 138 -5.11 12.27 2.77
CA LEU A 138 -4.94 10.99 2.08
C LEU A 138 -4.75 9.83 3.06
N GLY A 139 -3.92 10.02 4.09
CA GLY A 139 -3.72 9.03 5.15
C GLY A 139 -5.02 8.67 5.87
N LEU A 140 -5.85 9.68 6.18
CA LEU A 140 -7.15 9.48 6.80
C LEU A 140 -8.13 8.73 5.88
N ILE A 141 -8.20 9.09 4.59
CA ILE A 141 -9.02 8.39 3.60
C ILE A 141 -8.61 6.92 3.50
N LEU A 142 -7.30 6.63 3.47
CA LEU A 142 -6.80 5.26 3.38
C LEU A 142 -6.97 4.46 4.66
N GLY A 143 -6.87 5.10 5.82
CA GLY A 143 -7.26 4.51 7.10
C GLY A 143 -8.72 4.09 7.07
N LEU A 144 -9.61 4.97 6.63
CA LEU A 144 -11.05 4.69 6.53
C LEU A 144 -11.34 3.57 5.51
N ILE A 145 -10.64 3.54 4.38
CA ILE A 145 -10.70 2.41 3.43
C ILE A 145 -10.24 1.12 4.11
N GLY A 146 -9.15 1.18 4.89
CA GLY A 146 -8.67 0.06 5.70
C GLY A 146 -9.74 -0.47 6.64
N ASP A 147 -10.39 0.40 7.40
CA ASP A 147 -11.48 0.05 8.33
C ASP A 147 -12.68 -0.60 7.61
N ILE A 148 -13.02 -0.14 6.40
CA ILE A 148 -14.06 -0.77 5.57
C ILE A 148 -13.62 -2.16 5.11
N VAL A 149 -12.40 -2.30 4.60
CA VAL A 149 -11.85 -3.58 4.14
C VAL A 149 -11.80 -4.57 5.30
N TYR A 150 -11.46 -4.11 6.51
CA TYR A 150 -11.52 -4.89 7.72
C TYR A 150 -12.90 -5.49 8.00
N HIS A 151 -13.93 -4.65 7.94
CA HIS A 151 -15.31 -5.09 8.17
C HIS A 151 -15.78 -6.09 7.10
N ILE A 152 -15.40 -5.89 5.84
CA ILE A 152 -15.72 -6.83 4.75
C ILE A 152 -15.02 -8.17 4.94
N VAL A 153 -13.75 -8.14 5.34
CA VAL A 153 -12.93 -9.35 5.52
C VAL A 153 -13.42 -10.13 6.72
N ASP A 154 -13.70 -9.51 7.86
CA ASP A 154 -14.31 -10.18 9.01
C ASP A 154 -15.49 -9.39 9.61
N PRO A 155 -16.74 -9.69 9.19
CA PRO A 155 -17.93 -9.01 9.70
C PRO A 155 -18.31 -9.41 11.14
N ARG A 156 -17.52 -10.26 11.80
CA ARG A 156 -17.69 -10.61 13.23
C ARG A 156 -16.97 -9.65 14.18
N ILE A 157 -16.09 -8.80 13.65
CA ILE A 157 -15.41 -7.76 14.42
C ILE A 157 -16.40 -6.60 14.55
N ASP A 158 -17.23 -6.67 15.57
CA ASP A 158 -18.06 -5.54 16.00
C ASP A 158 -17.15 -4.49 16.63
N PHE A 159 -17.34 -3.22 16.26
CA PHE A 159 -16.59 -2.08 16.81
C PHE A 159 -16.87 -1.82 18.30
N GLU A 160 -17.73 -2.63 18.92
CA GLU A 160 -18.17 -2.48 20.32
C GLU A 160 -17.15 -2.97 21.36
N THR A 161 -16.17 -3.82 21.01
CA THR A 161 -15.23 -4.42 22.00
C THR A 161 -13.87 -3.73 22.13
N ARG A 162 -13.77 -2.46 21.75
CA ARG A 162 -12.70 -1.60 22.29
C ARG A 162 -13.07 -1.16 23.71
N GLU A 163 -13.05 -2.10 24.66
CA GLU A 163 -12.93 -1.74 26.07
C GLU A 163 -11.46 -1.43 26.37
N VAL A 164 -11.30 -0.30 27.06
CA VAL A 164 -10.07 0.43 27.38
C VAL A 164 -9.19 -0.33 28.36
#